data_AF-A0A535F9U1-F1
#
_entry.id   AF-A0A535F9U1-F1
#
_cell.length_a   1.000
_cell.length_b   1.000
_cell.length_c   1.000
_cell.angle_alpha   90.00
_cell.angle_beta   90.00
_cell.angle_gamma   90.00
#
_symmetry.space_group_name_H-M   'P 1'
#
loop_
_entity.id
_entity.type
_entity.pdbx_description
1 polymer ?
#
loop_
_entity_poly.entity_id
_entity_poly.type
_entity_poly.pdbx_seq_one_letter_code
_entity_poly.pdbx_strand_id
1 'polypeptide(L)'
;MRYTDDGNVAWNEMWTDFCDLALAGGPSHRDSLLEPVTPDEVKAAQEAYERVVAEIERGFHLVTGLPTVRSESLGWVGLQCEDEEMALWLLRAIVVENVCVRRESSVLFLPAGPAFGLEKEIKNVITVVAKTYHYWTEHLYS
;
A
#
# COMPACT_ATOMS: atom_id res chain seq x y z
N MET A 1 -9.74 4.91 -13.00
CA MET A 1 -8.52 5.54 -12.44
C MET A 1 -8.43 6.99 -12.89
N ARG A 2 -7.66 7.83 -12.18
CA ARG A 2 -7.26 9.17 -12.62
C ARG A 2 -5.79 9.16 -13.00
N TYR A 3 -5.43 9.93 -14.01
CA TYR A 3 -4.08 10.02 -14.54
C TYR A 3 -3.68 11.49 -14.63
N THR A 4 -2.42 11.76 -14.34
CA THR A 4 -1.74 13.05 -14.59
C THR A 4 -1.55 13.28 -16.08
N ASP A 5 -1.26 14.53 -16.47
CA ASP A 5 -0.99 14.90 -17.87
C ASP A 5 0.19 14.11 -18.49
N ASP A 6 1.15 13.69 -17.65
CA ASP A 6 2.30 12.87 -18.04
C ASP A 6 1.95 11.36 -18.18
N GLY A 7 0.69 10.98 -17.98
CA GLY A 7 0.20 9.60 -18.12
C GLY A 7 0.41 8.71 -16.89
N ASN A 8 0.93 9.23 -15.78
CA ASN A 8 1.09 8.49 -14.52
C ASN A 8 -0.21 8.49 -13.70
N VAL A 9 -0.49 7.42 -12.94
CA VAL A 9 -1.67 7.36 -12.06
C VAL A 9 -1.57 8.43 -10.98
N ALA A 10 -2.60 9.26 -10.83
CA ALA A 10 -2.67 10.33 -9.84
C ALA A 10 -3.22 9.78 -8.51
N TRP A 11 -2.41 9.00 -7.77
CA TRP A 11 -2.84 8.30 -6.54
C TRP A 11 -3.40 9.25 -5.46
N ASN A 12 -2.82 10.44 -5.32
CA ASN A 12 -3.25 11.49 -4.40
C ASN A 12 -4.56 12.19 -4.81
N GLU A 13 -4.98 12.06 -6.06
CA GLU A 13 -6.21 12.69 -6.58
C GLU A 13 -7.31 11.67 -6.87
N MET A 14 -7.05 10.38 -6.63
CA MET A 14 -7.91 9.29 -7.06
C MET A 14 -9.25 9.25 -6.32
N TRP A 15 -9.30 9.78 -5.09
CA TRP A 15 -10.51 9.89 -4.29
C TRP A 15 -10.86 11.37 -4.09
N THR A 16 -12.11 11.72 -4.39
CA THR A 16 -12.59 13.11 -4.34
C THR A 16 -12.88 13.59 -2.93
N ASP A 17 -13.32 12.69 -2.06
CA ASP A 17 -13.52 12.92 -0.65
C ASP A 17 -13.21 11.67 0.18
N PHE A 18 -13.21 11.83 1.50
CA PHE A 18 -12.94 10.73 2.43
C PHE A 18 -14.02 9.65 2.39
N CYS A 19 -15.28 10.00 2.11
CA CYS A 19 -16.38 9.04 1.96
C CYS A 19 -16.10 8.07 0.79
N ASP A 20 -15.64 8.60 -0.34
CA ASP A 20 -15.22 7.82 -1.50
C ASP A 20 -14.03 6.91 -1.16
N LEU A 21 -13.06 7.38 -0.37
CA LEU A 21 -11.92 6.58 0.08
C LEU A 21 -12.34 5.46 1.04
N ALA A 22 -13.22 5.76 2.00
CA ALA A 22 -13.75 4.78 2.94
C ALA A 22 -14.56 3.67 2.23
N LEU A 23 -15.29 4.05 1.17
CA LEU A 23 -16.07 3.16 0.30
C LEU A 23 -15.23 2.44 -0.76
N ALA A 24 -14.03 2.94 -1.10
CA ALA A 24 -13.12 2.30 -2.06
C ALA A 24 -12.69 0.90 -1.62
N GLY A 25 -12.94 0.55 -0.36
CA GLY A 25 -13.01 -0.81 0.16
C GLY A 25 -14.45 -1.38 0.20
N GLY A 26 -15.12 -1.51 -0.94
CA GLY A 26 -16.40 -2.23 -1.06
C GLY A 26 -16.21 -3.76 -1.04
N PRO A 27 -17.21 -4.58 -0.63
CA PRO A 27 -17.10 -6.00 -0.26
C PRO A 27 -16.10 -6.89 -1.03
N SER A 28 -15.91 -6.68 -2.34
CA SER A 28 -15.05 -7.50 -3.21
C SER A 28 -13.55 -7.56 -2.85
N HIS A 29 -13.01 -6.62 -2.06
CA HIS A 29 -11.61 -6.70 -1.56
C HIS A 29 -11.51 -7.39 -0.18
N ARG A 30 -12.62 -7.64 0.51
CA ARG A 30 -12.61 -8.35 1.82
C ARG A 30 -12.74 -9.87 1.68
N ASP A 31 -13.05 -10.40 0.51
CA ASP A 31 -13.36 -11.83 0.39
C ASP A 31 -12.12 -12.73 0.37
N SER A 32 -10.93 -12.19 0.03
CA SER A 32 -9.65 -12.92 0.07
C SER A 32 -8.50 -12.04 0.57
N LEU A 33 -7.72 -12.57 1.50
CA LEU A 33 -6.50 -11.93 2.02
C LEU A 33 -5.52 -11.65 0.87
N LEU A 34 -5.09 -10.40 0.71
CA LEU A 34 -4.01 -10.07 -0.23
C LEU A 34 -2.66 -10.40 0.40
N GLU A 35 -1.97 -11.38 -0.17
CA GLU A 35 -0.71 -11.94 0.34
C GLU A 35 0.49 -11.55 -0.53
N PRO A 36 1.72 -11.52 0.05
CA PRO A 36 2.94 -11.41 -0.74
C PRO A 36 3.12 -12.63 -1.65
N VAL A 37 3.83 -12.46 -2.76
CA VAL A 37 4.29 -13.60 -3.58
C VAL A 37 5.56 -14.21 -3.01
N THR A 38 5.89 -15.43 -3.45
CA THR A 38 7.12 -16.10 -3.02
C THR A 38 8.38 -15.46 -3.63
N PRO A 39 9.55 -15.54 -2.96
CA PRO A 39 10.81 -15.06 -3.54
C PRO A 39 11.18 -15.71 -4.87
N ASP A 40 10.78 -16.95 -5.12
CA ASP A 40 11.09 -17.65 -6.37
C ASP A 40 10.23 -17.16 -7.54
N GLU A 41 8.97 -16.80 -7.30
CA GLU A 41 8.13 -16.11 -8.29
C GLU A 41 8.71 -14.73 -8.65
N VAL A 42 9.23 -13.99 -7.66
CA VAL A 42 9.88 -12.70 -7.90
C VAL A 42 11.13 -12.88 -8.76
N LYS A 43 12.01 -13.83 -8.41
CA LYS A 43 13.23 -14.10 -9.18
C LYS A 43 12.92 -14.49 -10.64
N ALA A 44 11.81 -15.20 -10.88
CA ALA A 44 11.39 -15.58 -12.22
C ALA A 44 10.95 -14.37 -13.09
N ALA A 45 10.60 -13.25 -12.49
CA ALA A 45 10.11 -12.05 -13.17
C ALA A 45 10.60 -10.75 -12.50
N GLN A 46 11.91 -10.67 -12.20
CA GLN A 46 12.50 -9.59 -11.40
C GLN A 46 12.18 -8.19 -11.95
N GLU A 47 12.31 -7.96 -13.25
CA GLU A 47 12.07 -6.65 -13.85
C GLU A 47 10.61 -6.20 -13.67
N ALA A 48 9.65 -7.13 -13.80
CA ALA A 48 8.24 -6.84 -13.57
C ALA A 48 7.98 -6.51 -12.10
N TYR A 49 8.61 -7.23 -11.17
CA TYR A 49 8.55 -6.93 -9.74
C TYR A 49 9.10 -5.53 -9.43
N GLU A 50 10.25 -5.15 -9.99
CA GLU A 50 10.81 -3.81 -9.77
C GLU A 50 9.88 -2.69 -10.23
N ARG A 51 9.19 -2.87 -11.37
CA ARG A 51 8.18 -1.91 -11.84
C ARG A 51 7.01 -1.79 -10.88
N VAL A 52 6.52 -2.92 -10.36
CA VAL A 52 5.43 -2.96 -9.38
C VAL A 52 5.84 -2.28 -8.09
N VAL A 53 7.02 -2.60 -7.54
CA VAL A 53 7.51 -1.99 -6.31
C VAL A 53 7.69 -0.49 -6.48
N ALA A 54 8.32 -0.05 -7.57
CA ALA A 54 8.50 1.38 -7.85
C ALA A 54 7.16 2.14 -7.92
N GLU A 55 6.13 1.52 -8.50
CA GLU A 55 4.80 2.13 -8.57
C GLU A 55 4.10 2.17 -7.21
N ILE A 56 4.23 1.12 -6.38
CA ILE A 56 3.69 1.14 -5.01
C ILE A 56 4.41 2.18 -4.15
N GLU A 57 5.74 2.29 -4.26
CA GLU A 57 6.52 3.30 -3.54
C GLU A 57 6.09 4.72 -3.91
N ARG A 58 5.89 4.98 -5.20
CA ARG A 58 5.35 6.24 -5.70
C ARG A 58 3.96 6.51 -5.13
N GLY A 59 3.09 5.49 -5.12
CA GLY A 59 1.77 5.57 -4.53
C GLY A 59 1.79 5.92 -3.05
N PHE A 60 2.60 5.22 -2.26
CA PHE A 60 2.79 5.48 -0.83
C PHE A 60 3.25 6.91 -0.57
N HIS A 61 4.27 7.37 -1.29
CA HIS A 61 4.76 8.73 -1.15
C HIS A 61 3.69 9.77 -1.48
N LEU A 62 2.92 9.57 -2.55
CA LEU A 62 1.86 10.49 -2.95
C LEU A 62 0.71 10.58 -1.94
N VAL A 63 0.34 9.47 -1.31
CA VAL A 63 -0.83 9.43 -0.41
C VAL A 63 -0.49 9.68 1.07
N THR A 64 0.77 9.55 1.47
CA THR A 64 1.19 9.72 2.87
C THR A 64 2.29 10.76 3.07
N GLY A 65 3.11 11.05 2.05
CA GLY A 65 4.35 11.83 2.18
C GLY A 65 5.49 11.08 2.87
N LEU A 66 5.26 9.86 3.39
CA LEU A 66 6.26 9.09 4.11
C LEU A 66 7.30 8.44 3.17
N PRO A 67 8.53 8.18 3.66
CA PRO A 67 9.54 7.48 2.90
C PRO A 67 9.25 5.98 2.79
N THR A 68 9.80 5.35 1.75
CA THR A 68 9.74 3.89 1.56
C THR A 68 11.08 3.23 1.80
N VAL A 69 11.04 1.95 2.14
CA VAL A 69 12.23 1.13 2.43
C VAL A 69 12.16 -0.14 1.59
N ARG A 70 13.28 -0.47 0.94
CA ARG A 70 13.38 -1.73 0.20
C ARG A 70 13.57 -2.89 1.18
N SER A 71 12.73 -3.91 1.02
CA SER A 71 12.77 -5.13 1.83
C SER A 71 13.92 -6.02 1.39
N GLU A 72 14.65 -6.60 2.36
CA GLU A 72 15.60 -7.69 2.09
C GLU A 72 14.89 -9.00 1.68
N SER A 73 13.62 -9.15 2.07
CA SER A 73 12.75 -10.25 1.65
C SER A 73 11.97 -9.85 0.39
N LEU A 74 12.14 -10.59 -0.71
CA LEU A 74 11.34 -10.43 -1.93
C LEU A 74 9.85 -10.69 -1.66
N GLY A 75 8.98 -10.05 -2.44
CA GLY A 75 7.52 -10.14 -2.30
C GLY A 75 6.90 -9.02 -1.46
N TRP A 76 7.73 -8.06 -1.03
CA TRP A 76 7.34 -7.00 -0.10
C TRP A 76 7.81 -5.62 -0.55
N VAL A 77 7.10 -4.57 -0.11
CA VAL A 77 7.49 -3.17 -0.22
C VAL A 77 7.31 -2.48 1.12
N GLY A 78 8.31 -1.74 1.57
CA GLY A 78 8.34 -1.13 2.90
C GLY A 78 7.87 0.32 2.91
N LEU A 79 7.10 0.69 3.93
CA LEU A 79 6.70 2.04 4.30
C LEU A 79 7.33 2.37 5.66
N GLN A 80 8.12 3.43 5.73
CA GLN A 80 8.72 3.91 6.98
C GLN A 80 7.72 4.83 7.69
N CYS A 81 7.19 4.38 8.82
CA CYS A 81 6.38 5.21 9.71
C CYS A 81 7.27 6.14 10.54
N GLU A 82 6.66 7.17 11.13
CA GLU A 82 7.36 8.15 11.97
C GLU A 82 7.96 7.49 13.23
N ASP A 83 7.20 6.58 13.84
CA ASP A 83 7.61 5.84 15.02
C ASP A 83 6.94 4.45 15.10
N GLU A 84 7.23 3.72 16.17
CA GLU A 84 6.64 2.40 16.43
C GLU A 84 5.15 2.46 16.78
N GLU A 85 4.66 3.57 17.33
CA GLU A 85 3.26 3.73 17.70
C GLU A 85 2.39 3.81 16.45
N MET A 86 2.77 4.69 15.52
CA MET A 86 2.16 4.80 14.20
C MET A 86 2.20 3.46 13.46
N ALA A 87 3.36 2.80 13.42
CA ALA A 87 3.51 1.52 12.73
C ALA A 87 2.57 0.45 13.32
N LEU A 88 2.48 0.36 14.66
CA LEU A 88 1.60 -0.59 15.32
C LEU A 88 0.12 -0.27 15.06
N TRP A 89 -0.25 1.01 15.07
CA TRP A 89 -1.61 1.46 14.82
C TRP A 89 -2.04 1.13 13.38
N LEU A 90 -1.24 1.54 12.39
CA LEU A 90 -1.50 1.28 10.98
C LEU A 90 -1.54 -0.22 10.67
N LEU A 91 -0.64 -1.02 11.26
CA LEU A 91 -0.69 -2.48 11.11
C LEU A 91 -2.06 -3.06 11.49
N ARG A 92 -2.60 -2.65 12.65
CA ARG A 92 -3.91 -3.14 13.13
C ARG A 92 -5.02 -2.73 12.18
N ALA A 93 -4.98 -1.51 11.66
CA ALA A 93 -5.98 -1.01 10.73
C ALA A 93 -5.90 -1.70 9.36
N ILE A 94 -4.70 -1.95 8.83
CA ILE A 94 -4.48 -2.63 7.54
C ILE A 94 -4.98 -4.08 7.58
N VAL A 95 -4.74 -4.80 8.69
CA VAL A 95 -5.21 -6.19 8.84
C VAL A 95 -6.74 -6.29 8.76
N VAL A 96 -7.47 -5.30 9.28
CA VAL A 96 -8.95 -5.26 9.21
C VAL A 96 -9.46 -5.10 7.77
N GLU A 97 -8.63 -4.59 6.87
CA GLU A 97 -8.93 -4.40 5.45
C GLU A 97 -8.49 -5.61 4.59
N ASN A 98 -8.14 -6.73 5.21
CA ASN A 98 -7.74 -7.99 4.56
C ASN A 98 -6.53 -7.87 3.61
N VAL A 99 -5.54 -7.07 4.02
CA VAL A 99 -4.21 -7.02 3.38
C VAL A 99 -3.17 -7.51 4.37
N CYS A 100 -2.32 -8.47 3.96
CA CYS A 100 -1.19 -8.89 4.77
C CYS A 100 -0.26 -7.71 5.06
N VAL A 101 0.27 -7.66 6.27
CA VAL A 101 1.27 -6.66 6.64
C VAL A 101 2.23 -7.26 7.64
N ARG A 102 3.53 -7.03 7.43
CA ARG A 102 4.60 -7.42 8.36
C ARG A 102 5.21 -6.15 8.93
N ARG A 103 5.41 -6.08 10.24
CA ARG A 103 6.09 -4.95 10.91
C ARG A 103 7.48 -5.34 11.37
N GLU A 104 8.45 -4.48 11.12
CA GLU A 104 9.78 -4.53 11.71
C GLU A 104 10.10 -3.15 12.28
N SER A 105 10.07 -3.02 13.61
CA SER A 105 10.18 -1.72 14.31
C SER A 105 9.15 -0.70 13.76
N SER A 106 9.58 0.42 13.19
CA SER A 106 8.73 1.46 12.60
C SER A 106 8.51 1.28 11.08
N VAL A 107 8.84 0.12 10.51
CA VAL A 107 8.65 -0.15 9.07
C VAL A 107 7.52 -1.16 8.87
N LEU A 108 6.60 -0.85 7.96
CA LEU A 108 5.55 -1.74 7.51
C LEU A 108 5.85 -2.28 6.12
N PHE A 109 5.84 -3.59 5.97
CA PHE A 109 6.00 -4.28 4.72
C PHE A 109 4.64 -4.76 4.22
N LEU A 110 4.28 -4.32 3.02
CA LEU A 110 3.06 -4.70 2.31
C LEU A 110 3.36 -5.59 1.09
N PRO A 111 2.40 -6.41 0.64
CA PRO A 111 2.55 -7.29 -0.51
C PRO A 111 2.93 -6.56 -1.79
N ALA A 112 3.87 -7.14 -2.53
CA ALA A 112 4.18 -6.76 -3.90
C ALA A 112 4.53 -8.01 -4.69
N GLY A 113 4.08 -8.11 -5.94
CA GLY A 113 4.40 -9.24 -6.81
C GLY A 113 4.49 -8.84 -8.27
N PRO A 114 5.27 -9.56 -9.10
CA PRO A 114 5.52 -9.18 -10.50
C PRO A 114 4.25 -9.22 -11.37
N ALA A 115 3.22 -9.95 -10.96
CA ALA A 115 1.94 -10.04 -11.64
C ALA A 115 0.87 -9.06 -11.12
N PHE A 116 1.19 -8.22 -10.13
CA PHE A 116 0.22 -7.29 -9.54
C PHE A 116 -0.20 -6.25 -10.58
N GLY A 117 -1.51 -6.13 -10.80
CA GLY A 117 -2.09 -5.19 -11.73
C GLY A 117 -2.37 -3.84 -11.08
N LEU A 118 -2.24 -2.77 -11.87
CA LEU A 118 -2.55 -1.40 -11.45
C LEU A 118 -3.95 -1.28 -10.86
N GLU A 119 -4.98 -1.72 -11.60
CA GLU A 119 -6.39 -1.60 -11.18
C GLU A 119 -6.85 -2.62 -10.14
N LYS A 120 -5.93 -3.49 -9.69
CA LYS A 120 -6.22 -4.59 -8.77
C LYS A 120 -5.32 -4.51 -7.54
N GLU A 121 -4.29 -5.34 -7.46
CA GLU A 121 -3.49 -5.54 -6.26
C GLU A 121 -2.72 -4.26 -5.88
N ILE A 122 -2.14 -3.55 -6.85
CA ILE A 122 -1.41 -2.29 -6.61
C ILE A 122 -2.36 -1.25 -6.01
N LYS A 123 -3.53 -1.06 -6.64
CA LYS A 123 -4.55 -0.15 -6.12
C LYS A 123 -4.98 -0.53 -4.71
N ASN A 124 -5.20 -1.81 -4.42
CA ASN A 124 -5.62 -2.26 -3.09
C ASN A 124 -4.56 -1.92 -2.02
N VAL A 125 -3.29 -2.19 -2.30
CA VAL A 125 -2.16 -1.89 -1.40
C VAL A 125 -2.05 -0.37 -1.14
N ILE A 126 -2.18 0.46 -2.17
CA ILE A 126 -2.09 1.92 -2.00
C ILE A 126 -3.35 2.47 -1.28
N THR A 127 -4.53 1.93 -1.61
CA THR A 127 -5.81 2.34 -1.00
C THR A 127 -5.80 2.09 0.50
N VAL A 128 -5.36 0.91 0.93
CA VAL A 128 -5.36 0.57 2.36
C VAL A 128 -4.41 1.46 3.15
N VAL A 129 -3.24 1.79 2.59
CA VAL A 129 -2.29 2.71 3.21
C VAL A 129 -2.86 4.12 3.27
N ALA A 130 -3.42 4.65 2.19
CA ALA A 130 -4.03 5.97 2.17
C ALA A 130 -5.15 6.10 3.21
N LYS A 131 -6.04 5.10 3.27
CA LYS A 131 -7.17 5.07 4.20
C LYS A 131 -6.73 4.98 5.66
N THR A 132 -5.80 4.09 5.97
CA THR A 132 -5.33 3.89 7.34
C THR A 132 -4.46 5.03 7.83
N TYR A 133 -3.64 5.62 6.96
CA TYR A 133 -2.89 6.84 7.26
C TYR A 133 -3.81 8.02 7.58
N HIS A 134 -4.88 8.22 6.79
CA HIS A 134 -5.88 9.24 7.08
C HIS A 134 -6.55 9.02 8.44
N TYR A 135 -6.89 7.78 8.81
CA TYR A 135 -7.43 7.51 10.14
C TYR A 135 -6.46 7.85 11.27
N TRP A 136 -5.18 7.56 11.09
CA TRP A 136 -4.15 7.92 12.05
C TRP A 136 -4.01 9.44 12.21
N THR A 137 -3.99 10.19 11.12
CA THR A 137 -3.89 11.65 11.19
C THR A 137 -5.10 12.24 11.92
N GLU A 138 -6.31 11.78 11.64
CA GLU A 138 -7.51 12.21 12.37
C GLU A 138 -7.46 11.83 13.85
N HIS A 139 -6.92 10.65 14.18
CA HIS A 139 -6.75 10.20 15.56
C HIS A 139 -5.82 11.10 16.36
N LEU A 140 -4.73 11.60 15.77
CA LEU A 140 -3.77 12.51 16.42
C LEU A 140 -4.38 13.88 16.75
N TYR A 141 -5.40 14.32 15.99
CA TYR A 141 -6.06 15.61 16.18
C TYR A 141 -7.43 15.51 16.87
N SER A 142 -7.82 14.31 17.32
CA SER A 142 -9.05 14.05 18.08
C SER A 142 -8.87 14.17 19.59
#